data_AF-A0A5A9XGZ4-F1
#
_entry.id   AF-A0A5A9XGZ4-F1
#
_cell.length_a   1.000
_cell.length_b   1.000
_cell.length_c   1.000
_cell.angle_alpha   90.00
_cell.angle_beta   90.00
_cell.angle_gamma   90.00
#
_symmetry.space_group_name_H-M   'P 1'
#
loop_
_entity.id
_entity.type
_entity.pdbx_description
1 polymer ?
#
loop_
_entity_poly.entity_id
_entity_poly.type
_entity_poly.pdbx_seq_one_letter_code
_entity_poly.pdbx_strand_id
1 'polypeptide(L)'
;MKQDTLDREKQRAALEHNSREAQAKDDLKAAKDQEFYARLGLTDPDTDTPEDTFVISIHCEHWTHQELEAGEANTQETELDHVTVDAVDLVRHGRDYGLSEPSCTDPRMSPDIWFRSTYAREDRAYFEQGVQKYYSLHVHDVNGHPPEPADYQRIANLINVRFDHQAFQSQEAKQEGPDLCL
;
A
#
# COMPACT_ATOMS: atom_id res chain seq x y z
N MET A 1 -19.58 -36.51 -37.72
CA MET A 1 -18.43 -35.63 -37.38
C MET A 1 -18.45 -34.24 -38.03
N LYS A 2 -19.24 -33.95 -39.09
CA LYS A 2 -19.29 -32.59 -39.68
C LYS A 2 -20.30 -31.63 -39.01
N GLN A 3 -21.30 -32.18 -38.31
CA GLN A 3 -22.37 -31.41 -37.66
C GLN A 3 -21.87 -30.67 -36.41
N ASP A 4 -21.10 -31.35 -35.55
CA ASP A 4 -20.48 -30.78 -34.34
C ASP A 4 -19.60 -29.56 -34.62
N THR A 5 -18.88 -29.56 -35.73
CA THR A 5 -17.99 -28.44 -36.09
C THR A 5 -18.78 -27.19 -36.46
N LEU A 6 -19.91 -27.36 -37.17
CA LEU A 6 -20.79 -26.27 -37.59
C LEU A 6 -21.51 -25.63 -36.40
N ASP A 7 -21.95 -26.44 -35.42
CA ASP A 7 -22.62 -25.94 -34.23
C ASP A 7 -21.65 -25.20 -33.29
N ARG A 8 -20.40 -25.67 -33.17
CA ARG A 8 -19.35 -24.98 -32.40
C ARG A 8 -18.93 -23.65 -33.02
N GLU A 9 -18.93 -23.55 -34.34
CA GLU A 9 -18.62 -22.31 -35.05
C GLU A 9 -19.73 -21.26 -34.90
N LYS A 10 -21.00 -21.67 -34.96
CA LYS A 10 -22.15 -20.80 -34.65
C LYS A 10 -22.13 -20.28 -33.21
N GLN A 11 -21.78 -21.13 -32.24
CA GLN A 11 -21.68 -20.71 -30.84
C GLN A 11 -20.59 -19.66 -30.61
N ARG A 12 -19.44 -19.79 -31.27
CA ARG A 12 -18.36 -18.80 -31.21
C ARG A 12 -18.76 -17.47 -31.83
N ALA A 13 -19.37 -17.49 -33.00
CA ALA A 13 -19.86 -16.27 -33.65
C ALA A 13 -20.90 -15.53 -32.81
N ALA A 14 -21.79 -16.25 -32.11
CA ALA A 14 -22.76 -15.65 -31.20
C ALA A 14 -22.12 -15.02 -29.95
N LEU A 15 -21.09 -15.66 -29.39
CA LEU A 15 -20.33 -15.13 -28.26
C LEU A 15 -19.54 -13.86 -28.65
N GLU A 16 -18.90 -13.86 -29.81
CA GLU A 16 -18.19 -12.70 -30.33
C GLU A 16 -19.14 -11.52 -30.61
N HIS A 17 -20.34 -11.79 -31.15
CA HIS A 17 -21.35 -10.76 -31.36
C HIS A 17 -21.82 -10.15 -30.04
N ASN A 18 -22.14 -10.98 -29.05
CA ASN A 18 -22.60 -10.51 -27.74
C ASN A 18 -21.50 -9.71 -27.00
N SER A 19 -20.26 -10.16 -27.08
CA SER A 19 -19.10 -9.43 -26.53
C SER A 19 -18.91 -8.06 -27.19
N ARG A 20 -19.05 -7.97 -28.52
CA ARG A 20 -18.97 -6.69 -29.24
C ARG A 20 -20.14 -5.76 -28.90
N GLU A 21 -21.34 -6.30 -28.72
CA GLU A 21 -22.50 -5.51 -28.29
C GLU A 21 -22.38 -5.02 -26.85
N ALA A 22 -21.78 -5.81 -25.96
CA ALA A 22 -21.47 -5.38 -24.59
C ALA A 22 -20.43 -4.25 -24.60
N GLN A 23 -19.32 -4.44 -25.32
CA GLN A 23 -18.28 -3.43 -25.46
C GLN A 23 -18.82 -2.12 -26.05
N ALA A 24 -19.63 -2.19 -27.11
CA ALA A 24 -20.22 -1.00 -27.73
C ALA A 24 -21.20 -0.25 -26.80
N LYS A 25 -21.87 -0.96 -25.88
CA LYS A 25 -22.74 -0.34 -24.87
C LYS A 25 -21.92 0.34 -23.78
N ASP A 26 -20.82 -0.27 -23.36
CA ASP A 26 -19.91 0.30 -22.37
C ASP A 26 -19.19 1.53 -22.93
N ASP A 27 -18.68 1.46 -24.16
CA ASP A 27 -18.05 2.60 -24.85
C ASP A 27 -19.04 3.77 -25.06
N LEU A 28 -20.29 3.47 -25.43
CA LEU A 28 -21.33 4.49 -25.59
C LEU A 28 -21.72 5.12 -24.25
N LYS A 29 -21.69 4.35 -23.16
CA LYS A 29 -21.96 4.85 -21.82
C LYS A 29 -20.81 5.75 -21.35
N ALA A 30 -19.56 5.32 -21.51
CA ALA A 30 -18.37 6.11 -21.20
C ALA A 30 -18.36 7.45 -21.96
N ALA A 31 -18.68 7.44 -23.26
CA ALA A 31 -18.78 8.67 -24.06
C ALA A 31 -19.87 9.62 -23.56
N LYS A 32 -21.02 9.10 -23.09
CA LYS A 32 -22.11 9.91 -22.53
C LYS A 32 -21.77 10.50 -21.17
N ASP A 33 -21.07 9.72 -20.33
CA ASP A 33 -20.64 10.17 -19.02
C ASP A 33 -19.58 11.29 -19.18
N GLN A 34 -18.64 11.13 -20.13
CA GLN A 34 -17.67 12.16 -20.47
C GLN A 34 -18.33 13.46 -20.96
N GLU A 35 -19.33 13.36 -21.84
CA GLU A 35 -20.10 14.53 -22.33
C GLU A 35 -20.90 15.20 -21.21
N PHE A 36 -21.43 14.41 -20.27
CA PHE A 36 -22.15 14.90 -19.10
C PHE A 36 -21.26 15.76 -18.19
N TYR A 37 -20.06 15.27 -17.86
CA TYR A 37 -19.10 16.03 -17.04
C TYR A 37 -18.60 17.30 -17.76
N ALA A 38 -18.27 17.19 -19.05
CA ALA A 38 -17.86 18.34 -19.85
C ALA A 38 -18.94 19.44 -19.90
N ARG A 39 -20.22 19.06 -19.99
CA ARG A 39 -21.34 20.03 -19.98
C ARG A 39 -21.52 20.75 -18.64
N LEU A 40 -21.13 20.11 -17.54
CA LEU A 40 -21.17 20.70 -16.21
C LEU A 40 -19.90 21.52 -15.89
N GLY A 41 -18.90 21.53 -16.79
CA GLY A 41 -17.59 22.12 -16.51
C GLY A 41 -16.82 21.37 -15.43
N LEU A 42 -17.15 20.08 -15.23
CA LEU A 42 -16.48 19.19 -14.29
C LEU A 42 -15.53 18.29 -15.06
N THR A 43 -14.35 18.04 -14.52
CA THR A 43 -13.49 16.95 -15.00
C THR A 43 -14.08 15.62 -14.53
N ASP A 44 -13.90 14.57 -15.33
CA ASP A 44 -14.34 13.22 -14.96
C ASP A 44 -13.61 12.81 -13.67
N PRO A 45 -14.34 12.37 -12.61
CA PRO A 45 -13.74 12.01 -11.32
C PRO A 45 -12.67 10.92 -11.41
N ASP A 46 -12.65 10.11 -12.48
CA ASP A 46 -11.67 9.04 -12.67
C ASP A 46 -10.41 9.47 -13.46
N THR A 47 -10.32 10.74 -13.90
CA THR A 47 -9.22 11.18 -14.81
C THR A 47 -8.16 12.10 -14.20
N ASP A 48 -8.29 12.52 -12.94
CA ASP A 48 -7.49 13.65 -12.43
C ASP A 48 -6.88 13.48 -11.02
N THR A 49 -6.73 12.25 -10.52
CA THR A 49 -5.77 11.99 -9.44
C THR A 49 -4.45 11.53 -10.04
N PRO A 50 -3.36 12.30 -9.92
CA PRO A 50 -2.03 11.78 -10.26
C PRO A 50 -1.82 10.47 -9.47
N GLU A 51 -1.39 9.42 -10.17
CA GLU A 51 -1.11 8.14 -9.53
C GLU A 51 -0.05 8.36 -8.45
N ASP A 52 -0.42 8.08 -7.20
CA ASP A 52 0.49 8.25 -6.07
C ASP A 52 1.73 7.38 -6.28
N THR A 53 2.89 8.03 -6.25
CA THR A 53 4.19 7.41 -6.47
C THR A 53 5.01 7.53 -5.19
N PHE A 54 5.71 6.46 -4.82
CA PHE A 54 6.49 6.37 -3.59
C PHE A 54 7.88 5.85 -3.89
N VAL A 55 8.92 6.37 -3.22
CA VAL A 55 10.25 5.76 -3.22
C VAL A 55 10.45 5.04 -1.90
N ILE A 56 10.69 3.73 -1.96
CA ILE A 56 10.74 2.88 -0.77
C ILE A 56 12.03 2.05 -0.69
N SER A 57 12.44 1.73 0.53
CA SER A 57 13.39 0.65 0.82
C SER A 57 12.75 -0.36 1.76
N ILE A 58 13.09 -1.64 1.58
CA ILE A 58 12.69 -2.71 2.49
C ILE A 58 13.94 -3.40 2.99
N HIS A 59 14.06 -3.50 4.32
CA HIS A 59 15.15 -4.21 4.97
C HIS A 59 14.62 -5.46 5.67
N CYS A 60 15.45 -6.49 5.73
CA CYS A 60 15.20 -7.74 6.42
C CYS A 60 16.24 -7.94 7.52
N GLU A 61 15.80 -8.09 8.75
CA GLU A 61 16.66 -8.48 9.87
C GLU A 61 16.50 -9.97 10.14
N HIS A 62 17.64 -10.65 10.25
CA HIS A 62 17.72 -12.06 10.59
C HIS A 62 18.10 -12.23 12.05
N TRP A 63 17.33 -13.04 12.74
CA TRP A 63 17.47 -13.30 14.17
C TRP A 63 17.50 -14.80 14.43
N THR A 64 18.64 -15.29 14.91
CA THR A 64 18.71 -16.63 15.50
C THR A 64 18.18 -16.63 16.93
N HIS A 65 17.90 -17.80 17.49
CA HIS A 65 17.46 -17.92 18.88
C HIS A 65 18.46 -17.29 19.87
N GLN A 66 19.76 -17.49 19.62
CA GLN A 66 20.82 -16.93 20.46
C GLN A 66 20.87 -15.39 20.37
N GLU A 67 20.61 -14.83 19.20
CA GLU A 67 20.59 -13.37 18.97
C GLU A 67 19.37 -12.71 19.62
N LEU A 68 18.21 -13.37 19.61
CA LEU A 68 17.03 -12.90 20.35
C LEU A 68 17.29 -12.84 21.86
N GLU A 69 18.02 -13.81 22.41
CA GLU A 69 18.43 -13.78 23.82
C GLU A 69 19.46 -12.67 24.10
N ALA A 70 20.35 -12.38 23.14
CA ALA A 70 21.33 -11.31 23.26
C ALA A 70 20.75 -9.90 23.00
N GLY A 71 19.62 -9.80 22.28
CA GLY A 71 18.98 -8.55 21.90
C GLY A 71 19.66 -7.80 20.76
N GLU A 72 20.55 -8.45 20.00
CA GLU A 72 21.28 -7.84 18.89
C GLU A 72 21.23 -8.72 17.65
N ALA A 73 20.73 -8.18 16.54
CA ALA A 73 20.69 -8.86 15.25
C ALA A 73 22.09 -8.96 14.64
N ASN A 74 22.41 -10.13 14.09
CA ASN A 74 23.72 -10.37 13.49
C ASN A 74 23.76 -9.95 12.02
N THR A 75 22.62 -9.90 11.32
CA THR A 75 22.60 -9.62 9.88
C THR A 75 21.35 -8.85 9.46
N GLN A 76 21.58 -7.71 8.81
CA GLN A 76 20.57 -6.93 8.10
C GLN A 76 20.83 -7.03 6.59
N GLU A 77 19.79 -7.36 5.84
CA GLU A 77 19.81 -7.43 4.38
C GLU A 77 18.86 -6.37 3.80
N THR A 78 19.16 -5.90 2.59
CA THR A 78 18.28 -5.00 1.85
C THR A 78 17.55 -5.80 0.77
N GLU A 79 16.24 -5.88 0.90
CA GLU A 79 15.35 -6.58 -0.04
C GLU A 79 15.02 -5.69 -1.24
N LEU A 80 14.68 -4.42 -0.95
CA LEU A 80 14.46 -3.38 -1.95
C LEU A 80 15.23 -2.13 -1.53
N ASP A 81 15.89 -1.49 -2.48
CA ASP A 81 16.66 -0.27 -2.23
C ASP A 81 16.19 0.87 -3.14
N HIS A 82 15.61 1.91 -2.55
CA HIS A 82 15.16 3.13 -3.21
C HIS A 82 14.36 2.86 -4.51
N VAL A 83 13.40 1.94 -4.43
CA VAL A 83 12.57 1.56 -5.58
C VAL A 83 11.34 2.46 -5.65
N THR A 84 11.07 2.98 -6.85
CA THR A 84 9.85 3.72 -7.15
C THR A 84 8.69 2.75 -7.38
N VAL A 85 7.61 2.91 -6.61
CA VAL A 85 6.41 2.07 -6.66
C VAL A 85 5.16 2.94 -6.71
N ASP A 86 4.10 2.43 -7.30
CA ASP A 86 2.77 3.03 -7.21
C ASP A 86 2.04 2.58 -5.92
N ALA A 87 0.83 3.11 -5.70
CA ALA A 87 0.00 2.73 -4.57
C ALA A 87 -0.35 1.23 -4.54
N VAL A 88 -0.58 0.60 -5.70
CA VAL A 88 -0.96 -0.82 -5.80
C VAL A 88 0.21 -1.71 -5.38
N ASP A 89 1.40 -1.39 -5.86
CA ASP A 89 2.64 -2.06 -5.50
C ASP A 89 2.98 -1.85 -4.03
N LEU A 90 2.76 -0.65 -3.49
CA LEU A 90 2.96 -0.38 -2.07
C LEU A 90 2.05 -1.24 -1.18
N VAL A 91 0.76 -1.37 -1.53
CA VAL A 91 -0.19 -2.28 -0.84
C VAL A 91 0.32 -3.72 -0.90
N ARG A 92 0.75 -4.16 -2.09
CA ARG A 92 1.27 -5.52 -2.30
C ARG A 92 2.49 -5.78 -1.43
N HIS A 93 3.45 -4.86 -1.39
CA HIS A 93 4.63 -4.97 -0.54
C HIS A 93 4.27 -4.99 0.94
N GLY A 94 3.35 -4.13 1.39
CA GLY A 94 2.89 -4.14 2.77
C GLY A 94 2.35 -5.50 3.22
N ARG A 95 1.59 -6.16 2.33
CA ARG A 95 1.08 -7.52 2.56
C ARG A 95 2.20 -8.58 2.49
N ASP A 96 3.01 -8.56 1.45
CA ASP A 96 4.00 -9.61 1.17
C ASP A 96 5.10 -9.68 2.24
N TYR A 97 5.45 -8.53 2.81
CA TYR A 97 6.42 -8.40 3.89
C TYR A 97 5.78 -8.38 5.29
N GLY A 98 4.46 -8.47 5.39
CA GLY A 98 3.74 -8.59 6.66
C GLY A 98 3.89 -7.37 7.58
N LEU A 99 3.92 -6.16 6.99
CA LEU A 99 4.00 -4.92 7.75
C LEU A 99 2.73 -4.74 8.58
N SER A 100 2.90 -4.43 9.86
CA SER A 100 1.78 -4.46 10.82
C SER A 100 1.81 -3.32 11.82
N GLU A 101 2.96 -2.69 12.02
CA GLU A 101 3.13 -1.62 13.00
C GLU A 101 3.84 -0.40 12.42
N PRO A 102 3.43 0.81 12.86
CA PRO A 102 4.21 2.02 12.66
C PRO A 102 5.46 1.97 13.56
N SER A 103 6.59 2.49 13.06
CA SER A 103 7.80 2.65 13.88
C SER A 103 7.67 3.77 14.91
N CYS A 104 6.79 4.73 14.64
CA CYS A 104 6.69 5.99 15.35
C CYS A 104 5.26 6.18 15.88
N THR A 105 5.18 6.77 17.06
CA THR A 105 3.92 7.21 17.66
C THR A 105 3.56 8.63 17.23
N ASP A 106 4.54 9.54 17.04
CA ASP A 106 4.32 10.92 16.59
C ASP A 106 5.08 11.24 15.29
N PRO A 107 4.39 11.33 14.13
CA PRO A 107 4.98 11.61 12.83
C PRO A 107 5.64 12.99 12.72
N ARG A 108 5.42 13.90 13.68
CA ARG A 108 6.09 15.21 13.69
C ARG A 108 7.47 15.15 14.35
N MET A 109 7.72 14.13 15.16
CA MET A 109 8.99 13.91 15.86
C MET A 109 10.00 13.13 15.01
N SER A 110 9.53 12.51 13.93
CA SER A 110 10.36 11.77 12.97
C SER A 110 10.08 12.30 11.57
N PRO A 111 11.08 12.86 10.86
CA PRO A 111 10.91 13.23 9.45
C PRO A 111 10.71 12.00 8.56
N ASP A 112 11.07 10.82 9.05
CA ASP A 112 11.04 9.60 8.28
C ASP A 112 9.78 8.76 8.57
N ILE A 113 9.22 8.14 7.52
CA ILE A 113 8.06 7.25 7.63
C ILE A 113 8.55 5.80 7.54
N TRP A 114 8.42 5.07 8.65
CA TRP A 114 8.81 3.67 8.71
C TRP A 114 7.69 2.78 9.28
N PHE A 115 7.61 1.57 8.74
CA PHE A 115 6.71 0.51 9.21
C PHE A 115 7.51 -0.78 9.42
N ARG A 116 7.05 -1.64 10.31
CA ARG A 116 7.71 -2.92 10.59
C ARG A 116 6.73 -4.09 10.71
N SER A 117 7.22 -5.29 10.49
CA SER A 117 6.52 -6.52 10.86
C SER A 117 6.69 -6.80 12.35
N THR A 118 5.62 -7.23 13.01
CA THR A 118 5.64 -7.64 14.44
C THR A 118 5.91 -9.11 14.61
N TYR A 119 5.59 -9.90 13.59
CA TYR A 119 5.75 -11.34 13.60
C TYR A 119 6.83 -11.73 12.61
N ALA A 120 7.61 -12.74 13.02
CA ALA A 120 8.59 -13.34 12.15
C ALA A 120 7.88 -14.03 10.98
N ARG A 121 8.48 -14.00 9.80
CA ARG A 121 7.97 -14.75 8.65
C ARG A 121 8.12 -16.25 8.87
N GLU A 122 6.99 -16.96 8.85
CA GLU A 122 6.93 -18.42 9.01
C GLU A 122 7.29 -19.16 7.69
N ASP A 123 8.53 -18.97 7.23
CA ASP A 123 9.05 -19.67 6.04
C ASP A 123 9.83 -20.94 6.41
N ARG A 124 10.42 -21.59 5.41
CA ARG A 124 11.21 -22.81 5.61
C ARG A 124 12.40 -22.60 6.56
N ALA A 125 13.05 -21.44 6.50
CA ALA A 125 14.19 -21.13 7.37
C ALA A 125 13.74 -20.98 8.83
N TYR A 126 12.56 -20.39 9.06
CA TYR A 126 11.94 -20.34 10.39
C TYR A 126 11.74 -21.75 10.98
N PHE A 127 11.12 -22.66 10.23
CA PHE A 127 10.81 -23.99 10.75
C PHE A 127 11.99 -24.96 10.81
N GLU A 128 12.91 -24.90 9.85
CA GLU A 128 14.04 -25.85 9.77
C GLU A 128 15.28 -25.38 10.53
N GLN A 129 15.52 -24.07 10.57
CA GLN A 129 16.76 -23.48 11.10
C GLN A 129 16.52 -22.60 12.33
N GLY A 130 15.25 -22.33 12.68
CA GLY A 130 14.91 -21.45 13.80
C GLY A 130 15.28 -19.99 13.55
N VAL A 131 15.46 -19.58 12.29
CA VAL A 131 15.82 -18.21 11.91
C VAL A 131 14.55 -17.39 11.75
N GLN A 132 14.44 -16.32 12.54
CA GLN A 132 13.33 -15.39 12.52
C GLN A 132 13.67 -14.20 11.62
N LYS A 133 12.77 -13.86 10.71
CA LYS A 133 12.94 -12.72 9.79
C LYS A 133 11.92 -11.65 10.07
N TYR A 134 12.39 -10.43 10.29
CA TYR A 134 11.56 -9.25 10.47
C TYR A 134 11.85 -8.25 9.36
N TYR A 135 10.80 -7.58 8.89
CA TYR A 135 10.91 -6.64 7.78
C TYR A 135 10.60 -5.23 8.26
N SER A 136 11.33 -4.26 7.71
CA SER A 136 11.04 -2.84 7.85
C SER A 136 10.90 -2.19 6.49
N LEU A 137 9.88 -1.37 6.32
CA LEU A 137 9.64 -0.53 5.16
C LEU A 137 9.98 0.91 5.54
N HIS A 138 10.82 1.54 4.74
CA HIS A 138 11.12 2.96 4.82
C HIS A 138 10.61 3.66 3.56
N VAL A 139 9.87 4.76 3.74
CA VAL A 139 9.41 5.62 2.64
C VAL A 139 10.28 6.87 2.61
N HIS A 140 11.00 7.07 1.51
CA HIS A 140 11.95 8.18 1.32
C HIS A 140 11.35 9.38 0.60
N ASP A 141 10.37 9.12 -0.26
CA ASP A 141 9.76 10.15 -1.11
C ASP A 141 8.32 9.76 -1.43
N VAL A 142 7.48 10.79 -1.53
CA VAL A 142 6.07 10.71 -1.87
C VAL A 142 5.79 11.76 -2.94
N ASN A 143 5.40 11.34 -4.13
CA ASN A 143 5.07 12.19 -5.26
C ASN A 143 6.18 13.20 -5.67
N GLY A 144 7.45 12.83 -5.51
CA GLY A 144 8.61 13.66 -5.82
C GLY A 144 9.01 14.62 -4.71
N HIS A 145 8.44 14.48 -3.51
CA HIS A 145 8.70 15.31 -2.35
C HIS A 145 9.05 14.47 -1.11
N PRO A 146 9.86 15.00 -0.18
CA PRO A 146 10.08 14.36 1.12
C PRO A 146 8.74 14.11 1.84
N PRO A 147 8.59 12.97 2.55
CA PRO A 147 7.34 12.64 3.19
C PRO A 147 6.92 13.68 4.25
N GLU A 148 5.63 14.00 4.28
CA GLU A 148 5.07 14.89 5.29
C GLU A 148 4.33 14.10 6.40
N PRO A 149 4.09 14.69 7.58
CA PRO A 149 3.33 14.02 8.65
C PRO A 149 1.94 13.53 8.20
N ALA A 150 1.30 14.21 7.24
CA ALA A 150 0.02 13.80 6.68
C ALA A 150 0.12 12.51 5.84
N ASP A 151 1.26 12.27 5.20
CA ASP A 151 1.51 11.06 4.43
C ASP A 151 1.59 9.83 5.32
N TYR A 152 2.03 9.98 6.57
CA TYR A 152 2.15 8.85 7.50
C TYR A 152 0.81 8.14 7.69
N GLN A 153 -0.25 8.89 8.01
CA GLN A 153 -1.58 8.31 8.17
C GLN A 153 -2.11 7.75 6.85
N ARG A 154 -1.87 8.45 5.73
CA ARG A 154 -2.31 8.01 4.41
C ARG A 154 -1.68 6.68 4.02
N ILE A 155 -0.37 6.56 4.16
CA ILE A 155 0.38 5.34 3.84
C ILE A 155 -0.01 4.23 4.82
N ALA A 156 -0.12 4.52 6.12
CA ALA A 156 -0.58 3.53 7.11
C ALA A 156 -1.94 2.94 6.72
N ASN A 157 -2.89 3.79 6.31
CA ASN A 157 -4.20 3.33 5.82
C ASN A 157 -4.06 2.48 4.55
N LEU A 158 -3.19 2.88 3.62
CA LEU A 158 -2.97 2.19 2.35
C LEU A 158 -2.46 0.76 2.59
N ILE A 159 -1.44 0.59 3.44
CA ILE A 159 -0.89 -0.74 3.77
C ILE A 159 -1.66 -1.45 4.90
N ASN A 160 -2.83 -0.91 5.31
CA ASN A 160 -3.68 -1.46 6.36
C ASN A 160 -2.99 -1.65 7.73
N VAL A 161 -2.08 -0.74 8.07
CA VAL A 161 -1.45 -0.63 9.39
C VAL A 161 -2.28 0.31 10.26
N ARG A 162 -2.60 -0.14 11.48
CA ARG A 162 -3.34 0.69 12.43
C ARG A 162 -2.45 1.81 12.95
N PHE A 163 -2.80 3.04 12.61
CA PHE A 163 -2.19 4.25 13.14
C PHE A 163 -3.31 5.21 13.52
N ASP A 164 -3.40 5.60 14.80
CA ASP A 164 -4.46 6.49 15.30
C ASP A 164 -3.88 7.86 15.60
N HIS A 165 -3.82 8.72 14.57
CA HIS A 165 -3.37 10.10 14.73
C HIS A 165 -4.35 10.97 15.55
N GLN A 166 -5.64 10.61 15.63
CA GLN A 166 -6.66 11.41 16.33
C GLN A 166 -6.54 11.32 17.86
N ALA A 167 -6.07 10.18 18.37
CA ALA A 167 -5.71 10.03 19.78
C ALA A 167 -4.63 11.04 20.23
N PHE A 168 -3.71 11.41 19.33
CA PHE A 168 -2.64 12.38 19.62
C PHE A 168 -3.14 13.82 19.70
N GLN A 169 -3.95 14.28 18.74
CA GLN A 169 -4.49 15.65 18.77
C GLN A 169 -5.34 15.91 20.03
N SER A 170 -6.03 14.88 20.52
CA SER A 170 -6.85 14.94 21.74
C SER A 170 -6.03 14.96 23.03
N GLN A 171 -4.79 14.44 23.02
CA GLN A 171 -3.87 14.48 24.15
C GLN A 171 -3.16 15.84 24.28
N GLU A 172 -2.79 16.47 23.15
CA GLU A 172 -2.20 17.82 23.16
C GLU A 172 -3.18 18.88 23.67
N ALA A 173 -4.43 18.82 23.24
CA ALA A 173 -5.48 19.72 23.72
C ALA A 173 -5.75 19.61 25.24
N LYS A 174 -5.28 18.53 25.90
CA LYS A 174 -5.34 18.37 27.37
C LYS A 174 -4.08 18.82 28.10
N GLN A 175 -2.95 18.97 27.40
CA GLN A 175 -1.70 19.44 27.99
C GLN A 175 -1.56 20.97 27.93
N GLU A 176 -2.26 21.65 27.02
CA GLU A 176 -2.48 23.11 27.07
C GLU A 176 -3.64 23.46 28.03
N GLY A 177 -3.51 23.08 29.29
CA GLY A 177 -4.26 23.73 30.37
C GLY A 177 -3.64 25.09 30.66
N PRO A 178 -4.41 26.16 30.95
CA PRO A 178 -3.83 27.47 31.21
C PRO A 178 -2.85 27.39 32.38
N ASP A 179 -1.60 27.83 32.16
CA ASP A 179 -0.61 28.08 33.20
C ASP A 179 -1.17 29.14 34.16
N LEU A 180 -1.88 28.69 35.19
CA LEU A 180 -2.20 29.52 36.34
C LEU A 180 -0.98 29.52 37.24
N CYS A 181 -0.06 30.45 36.95
CA CYS A 181 0.94 30.89 37.92
C CYS A 181 0.22 31.32 39.22
N LEU A 182 0.57 30.67 40.33
CA LEU A 182 0.30 31.14 41.69
C LEU A 182 1.64 31.39 42.39
#